data_AF-A0A968YLG9-F1
#
_entry.id   AF-A0A968YLG9-F1
#
_cell.length_a   1.000
_cell.length_b   1.000
_cell.length_c   1.000
_cell.angle_alpha   90.00
_cell.angle_beta   90.00
_cell.angle_gamma   90.00
#
_symmetry.space_group_name_H-M   'P 1'
#
loop_
_entity.id
_entity.type
_entity.pdbx_description
1 polymer ?
#
loop_
_entity_poly.entity_id
_entity_poly.type
_entity_poly.pdbx_seq_one_letter_code
_entity_poly.pdbx_strand_id
1 'polypeptide(L)'
;MKTFFCSDNSRQLGEDIIGSATNNQTYILIECSTPWTAEAFHSRWVPENLRLLVEKCKSSKIPVRFLLIANNLSHKVDSTTLLIYQKKEGLSNGYRKQEFHLAHIEQAAGVVRKWLSGQSSHYEVKTSATRDILVCTHGSHDLCCAKYGNPFYSQAVAMSDHLCLDNVRIWKSSHFGGHRFAPTIIDLPEGRFYGALEQDSFRSILTRTGDINCLNKVYRGWGILPNSIQVLERELILHHGWDWFHYKIAGRILEQSSDQNTVLAELAVEKSDCSLQTYQAKLVKNNSKTLQMRGSCNAKKESLFVKYSVASLSLFSETAVACSA
;
A
#
# COMPACT_ATOMS: atom_id res chain seq x y z
N MET A 1 -16.11 12.47 28.45
CA MET A 1 -16.38 12.42 26.99
C MET A 1 -15.94 11.07 26.47
N LYS A 2 -16.75 10.40 25.62
CA LYS A 2 -16.33 9.14 24.96
C LYS A 2 -15.20 9.44 23.98
N THR A 3 -14.13 8.65 24.00
CA THR A 3 -13.02 8.74 23.05
C THR A 3 -13.52 8.52 21.63
N PHE A 4 -13.18 9.41 20.70
CA PHE A 4 -13.52 9.29 19.29
C PHE A 4 -12.51 8.40 18.55
N PHE A 5 -13.02 7.44 17.78
CA PHE A 5 -12.21 6.58 16.92
C PHE A 5 -12.61 6.81 15.46
N CYS A 6 -11.69 7.34 14.66
CA CYS A 6 -11.96 7.64 13.25
C CYS A 6 -12.38 6.39 12.45
N SER A 7 -11.86 5.22 12.82
CA SER A 7 -12.24 3.97 12.17
C SER A 7 -13.66 3.50 12.48
N ASP A 8 -14.13 3.73 13.71
CA ASP A 8 -15.50 3.41 14.09
C ASP A 8 -16.48 4.33 13.36
N ASN A 9 -16.12 5.61 13.27
CA ASN A 9 -16.90 6.60 12.53
C ASN A 9 -16.99 6.29 11.03
N SER A 10 -15.87 5.94 10.39
CA SER A 10 -15.84 5.56 8.96
C SER A 10 -16.70 4.33 8.68
N ARG A 11 -16.64 3.29 9.55
CA ARG A 11 -17.51 2.11 9.46
C ARG A 11 -18.99 2.46 9.64
N GLN A 12 -19.32 3.27 10.64
CA GLN A 12 -20.70 3.66 10.94
C GLN A 12 -21.33 4.43 9.77
N LEU A 13 -20.54 5.25 9.07
CA LEU A 13 -20.97 5.98 7.89
C LEU A 13 -20.97 5.15 6.60
N GLY A 14 -20.47 3.91 6.63
CA GLY A 14 -20.36 3.07 5.45
C GLY A 14 -19.44 3.65 4.37
N GLU A 15 -18.32 4.28 4.75
CA GLU A 15 -17.39 4.87 3.78
C GLU A 15 -16.85 3.79 2.81
N ASP A 16 -17.06 3.99 1.50
CA ASP A 16 -16.44 3.15 0.48
C ASP A 16 -14.93 3.41 0.44
N ILE A 17 -14.10 2.41 0.75
CA ILE A 17 -12.67 2.64 1.02
C ILE A 17 -11.80 2.73 -0.24
N ILE A 18 -12.35 2.40 -1.42
CA ILE A 18 -11.63 2.39 -2.70
C ILE A 18 -11.10 3.77 -3.08
N GLY A 19 -10.04 3.80 -3.90
CA GLY A 19 -9.44 5.03 -4.38
C GLY A 19 -8.65 5.76 -3.30
N SER A 20 -8.23 5.07 -2.25
CA SER A 20 -7.54 5.66 -1.09
C SER A 20 -6.11 5.17 -0.88
N ALA A 21 -5.59 4.33 -1.78
CA ALA A 21 -4.20 3.89 -1.75
C ALA A 21 -3.27 5.02 -2.22
N THR A 22 -2.13 5.20 -1.56
CA THR A 22 -1.15 6.23 -1.96
C THR A 22 -0.30 5.74 -3.11
N ASN A 23 -0.07 6.59 -4.12
CA ASN A 23 0.78 6.31 -5.28
C ASN A 23 2.19 6.90 -5.06
N ASN A 24 3.09 6.10 -4.48
CA ASN A 24 4.49 6.48 -4.25
C ASN A 24 5.40 5.83 -5.30
N GLN A 25 6.46 6.51 -5.71
CA GLN A 25 7.42 5.93 -6.67
C GLN A 25 8.35 4.92 -6.00
N THR A 26 8.72 5.20 -4.75
CA THR A 26 9.64 4.36 -3.99
C THR A 26 9.13 4.17 -2.57
N TYR A 27 9.22 2.96 -2.03
CA TYR A 27 9.16 2.73 -0.58
C TYR A 27 10.55 2.38 -0.07
N ILE A 28 10.94 3.00 1.04
CA ILE A 28 12.14 2.64 1.79
C ILE A 28 11.71 2.26 3.19
N LEU A 29 11.83 0.98 3.51
CA LEU A 29 11.44 0.39 4.78
C LEU A 29 12.69 0.10 5.58
N ILE A 30 12.80 0.68 6.78
CA ILE A 30 13.94 0.48 7.67
C ILE A 30 13.45 -0.24 8.92
N GLU A 31 14.05 -1.39 9.21
CA GLU A 31 13.81 -2.07 10.47
C GLU A 31 14.25 -1.20 11.65
N CYS A 32 13.32 -0.95 12.56
CA CYS A 32 13.56 -0.11 13.73
C CYS A 32 12.63 -0.54 14.86
N SER A 33 13.26 -0.92 15.97
CA SER A 33 12.63 -1.32 17.22
C SER A 33 11.51 -0.38 17.68
N THR A 34 10.40 -0.94 18.16
CA THR A 34 9.27 -0.21 18.77
C THR A 34 9.56 0.10 20.25
N PRO A 35 8.86 1.05 20.92
CA PRO A 35 7.81 1.93 20.42
C PRO A 35 8.34 3.10 19.59
N TRP A 36 7.51 3.58 18.67
CA TRP A 36 7.76 4.81 17.90
C TRP A 36 6.99 6.00 18.48
N THR A 37 7.56 7.19 18.40
CA THR A 37 6.87 8.45 18.72
C THR A 37 5.92 8.84 17.59
N ALA A 38 5.03 9.82 17.80
CA ALA A 38 4.01 10.20 16.82
C ALA A 38 4.59 10.51 15.41
N GLU A 39 5.77 11.12 15.39
CA GLU A 39 6.63 11.25 14.21
C GLU A 39 7.68 10.13 14.22
N ALA A 40 7.43 9.07 13.45
CA ALA A 40 8.20 7.81 13.56
C ALA A 40 9.72 8.01 13.47
N PHE A 41 10.20 8.89 12.58
CA PHE A 41 11.63 9.16 12.38
C PHE A 41 12.27 10.06 13.45
N HIS A 42 11.50 10.52 14.43
CA HIS A 42 11.98 11.18 15.66
C HIS A 42 11.98 10.21 16.85
N SER A 43 11.88 8.91 16.61
CA SER A 43 11.91 7.90 17.67
C SER A 43 13.34 7.65 18.15
N ARG A 44 13.46 7.22 19.41
CA ARG A 44 14.73 6.96 20.12
C ARG A 44 15.77 6.20 19.29
N TRP A 45 15.35 5.16 18.58
CA TRP A 45 16.24 4.23 17.87
C TRP A 45 16.61 4.70 16.46
N VAL A 46 16.08 5.83 16.01
CA VAL A 46 16.39 6.39 14.70
C VAL A 46 17.62 7.28 14.83
N PRO A 47 18.75 6.95 14.17
CA PRO A 47 19.95 7.75 14.27
C PRO A 47 19.81 9.07 13.52
N GLU A 48 20.52 10.10 13.99
CA GLU A 48 20.43 11.47 13.49
C GLU A 48 20.70 11.57 11.98
N ASN A 49 21.67 10.80 11.47
CA ASN A 49 22.03 10.79 10.05
C ASN A 49 20.91 10.25 9.14
N LEU A 50 20.04 9.37 9.66
CA LEU A 50 18.87 8.83 8.98
C LEU A 50 17.73 9.84 9.05
N ARG A 51 17.50 10.46 10.22
CA ARG A 51 16.51 11.53 10.38
C ARG A 51 16.74 12.68 9.39
N LEU A 52 17.97 13.20 9.34
CA LEU A 52 18.36 14.26 8.40
C LEU A 52 18.20 13.86 6.92
N LEU A 53 18.44 12.58 6.59
CA LEU A 53 18.21 12.08 5.23
C LEU A 53 16.71 12.12 4.87
N VAL A 54 15.84 11.64 5.76
CA VAL A 54 14.39 11.65 5.53
C VAL A 54 13.87 13.08 5.38
N GLU A 55 14.32 14.00 6.25
CA GLU A 55 13.98 15.42 6.17
C GLU A 55 14.44 16.05 4.85
N LYS A 56 15.67 15.74 4.40
CA LYS A 56 16.22 16.21 3.12
C LYS A 56 15.45 15.67 1.91
N CYS A 57 15.10 14.39 1.91
CA CYS A 57 14.29 13.80 0.83
C CYS A 57 12.90 14.44 0.76
N LYS A 58 12.29 14.70 1.92
CA LYS A 58 10.99 15.37 2.04
C LYS A 58 11.05 16.80 1.53
N SER A 59 12.05 17.59 1.94
CA SER A 59 12.20 18.99 1.49
C SER A 59 12.51 19.10 -0.01
N SER A 60 13.25 18.12 -0.54
CA SER A 60 13.59 18.04 -1.96
C SER A 60 12.47 17.45 -2.84
N LYS A 61 11.31 17.12 -2.25
CA LYS A 61 10.14 16.52 -2.92
C LYS A 61 10.48 15.25 -3.71
N ILE A 62 11.47 14.49 -3.26
CA ILE A 62 11.79 13.20 -3.86
C ILE A 62 10.59 12.27 -3.58
N PRO A 63 10.05 11.54 -4.58
CA PRO A 63 8.81 10.77 -4.45
C PRO A 63 9.01 9.43 -3.70
N VAL A 64 9.70 9.49 -2.56
CA VAL A 64 10.06 8.36 -1.70
C VAL A 64 9.19 8.38 -0.45
N ARG A 65 8.60 7.23 -0.13
CA ARG A 65 7.91 6.99 1.13
C ARG A 65 8.81 6.19 2.07
N PHE A 66 9.27 6.86 3.13
CA PHE A 66 9.98 6.21 4.23
C PHE A 66 8.99 5.63 5.25
N LEU A 67 9.23 4.39 5.69
CA LEU A 67 8.50 3.74 6.78
C LEU A 67 9.49 3.03 7.70
N LEU A 68 9.14 2.97 8.99
CA LEU A 68 9.82 2.07 9.92
C LEU A 68 9.04 0.77 9.97
N ILE A 69 9.74 -0.34 9.98
CA ILE A 69 9.16 -1.67 10.13
C ILE A 69 9.72 -2.37 11.37
N ALA A 70 8.97 -3.29 11.94
CA ALA A 70 9.44 -4.13 13.03
C ALA A 70 8.72 -5.48 12.99
N ASN A 71 9.32 -6.50 13.56
CA ASN A 71 8.70 -7.80 13.79
C ASN A 71 9.07 -8.31 15.19
N ASN A 72 8.68 -9.53 15.52
CA ASN A 72 8.95 -10.13 16.84
C ASN A 72 10.45 -10.43 17.09
N LEU A 73 11.30 -10.30 16.07
CA LEU A 73 12.75 -10.52 16.11
C LEU A 73 13.55 -9.22 16.13
N SER A 74 12.97 -8.06 15.79
CA SER A 74 13.69 -6.78 15.67
C SER A 74 14.39 -6.29 16.94
N HIS A 75 14.05 -6.85 18.11
CA HIS A 75 14.71 -6.57 19.38
C HIS A 75 15.70 -7.66 19.83
N LYS A 76 15.81 -8.75 19.05
CA LYS A 76 16.54 -9.97 19.39
C LYS A 76 17.78 -10.20 18.53
N VAL A 77 17.98 -9.39 17.49
CA VAL A 77 19.08 -9.55 16.53
C VAL A 77 19.80 -8.21 16.40
N ASP A 78 21.12 -8.24 16.47
CA ASP A 78 21.99 -7.09 16.19
C ASP A 78 22.18 -6.94 14.67
N SER A 79 21.07 -6.75 13.96
CA SER A 79 21.06 -6.49 12.52
C SER A 79 19.88 -5.61 12.14
N THR A 80 19.94 -4.99 10.98
CA THR A 80 18.86 -4.16 10.44
C THR A 80 18.56 -4.57 9.01
N THR A 81 17.33 -5.02 8.77
CA THR A 81 16.82 -5.19 7.41
C THR A 81 16.41 -3.83 6.83
N LEU A 82 16.93 -3.53 5.65
CA LEU A 82 16.54 -2.39 4.83
C LEU A 82 15.93 -2.92 3.52
N LEU A 83 14.68 -2.52 3.23
CA LEU A 83 13.97 -2.92 2.01
C LEU A 83 13.70 -1.69 1.17
N ILE A 84 14.02 -1.78 -0.12
CA ILE A 84 13.70 -0.74 -1.09
C ILE A 84 12.80 -1.34 -2.18
N TYR A 85 11.66 -0.69 -2.39
CA TYR A 85 10.70 -1.03 -3.42
C TYR A 85 10.63 0.11 -4.42
N GLN A 86 11.14 -0.10 -5.62
CA GLN A 86 11.07 0.87 -6.71
C GLN A 86 9.96 0.47 -7.69
N LYS A 87 9.03 1.38 -7.97
CA LYS A 87 7.96 1.13 -8.94
C LYS A 87 8.56 0.75 -10.30
N LYS A 88 8.06 -0.33 -10.91
CA LYS A 88 8.45 -0.74 -12.26
C LYS A 88 7.82 0.20 -13.30
N GLU A 89 8.54 0.47 -14.37
CA GLU A 89 8.06 1.29 -15.48
C GLU A 89 7.24 0.47 -16.49
N GLY A 90 6.38 1.14 -17.25
CA GLY A 90 5.53 0.50 -18.27
C GLY A 90 4.46 -0.44 -17.68
N LEU A 91 4.09 -1.46 -18.47
CA LEU A 91 3.20 -2.54 -18.04
C LEU A 91 3.87 -3.31 -16.91
N SER A 92 3.30 -3.23 -15.72
CA SER A 92 3.90 -3.84 -14.53
C SER A 92 2.89 -4.39 -13.54
N ASN A 93 3.38 -5.26 -12.67
CA ASN A 93 2.62 -5.87 -11.58
C ASN A 93 3.08 -5.38 -10.19
N GLY A 94 3.69 -4.19 -10.11
CA GLY A 94 4.10 -3.59 -8.84
C GLY A 94 5.53 -3.05 -8.85
N TYR A 95 6.29 -3.40 -7.82
CA TYR A 95 7.57 -2.81 -7.49
C TYR A 95 8.70 -3.85 -7.65
N ARG A 96 9.91 -3.39 -7.97
CA ARG A 96 11.14 -4.16 -7.86
C ARG A 96 11.66 -4.04 -6.43
N LYS A 97 11.85 -5.18 -5.78
CA LYS A 97 12.40 -5.29 -4.42
C LYS A 97 13.92 -5.37 -4.46
N GLN A 98 14.58 -4.65 -3.57
CA GLN A 98 15.97 -4.83 -3.18
C GLN A 98 16.03 -4.93 -1.65
N GLU A 99 16.84 -5.86 -1.15
CA GLU A 99 16.98 -6.14 0.28
C GLU A 99 18.45 -6.03 0.68
N PHE A 100 18.68 -5.32 1.79
CA PHE A 100 20.00 -5.09 2.34
C PHE A 100 19.99 -5.57 3.79
N HIS A 101 21.03 -6.31 4.15
CA HIS A 101 21.28 -6.71 5.53
C HIS A 101 22.40 -5.86 6.10
N LEU A 102 22.08 -5.05 7.10
CA LEU A 102 23.00 -4.11 7.72
C LEU A 102 23.35 -4.60 9.12
N ALA A 103 24.58 -4.32 9.56
CA ALA A 103 24.97 -4.64 10.93
C ALA A 103 24.14 -3.80 11.92
N HIS A 104 23.96 -2.51 11.64
CA HIS A 104 23.22 -1.59 12.50
C HIS A 104 22.48 -0.52 11.68
N ILE A 105 21.45 0.09 12.27
CA ILE A 105 20.57 1.06 11.63
C ILE A 105 21.30 2.34 11.16
N GLU A 106 22.41 2.70 11.79
CA GLU A 106 23.28 3.83 11.44
C GLU A 106 23.80 3.75 10.00
N GLN A 107 23.93 2.54 9.46
CA GLN A 107 24.39 2.31 8.08
C GLN A 107 23.28 2.60 7.04
N ALA A 108 22.01 2.58 7.44
CA ALA A 108 20.87 2.68 6.52
C ALA A 108 20.92 3.98 5.71
N ALA A 109 21.25 5.10 6.36
CA ALA A 109 21.33 6.40 5.68
C ALA A 109 22.42 6.43 4.58
N GLY A 110 23.55 5.77 4.81
CA GLY A 110 24.63 5.66 3.83
C GLY A 110 24.23 4.81 2.62
N VAL A 111 23.60 3.66 2.87
CA VAL A 111 23.12 2.76 1.81
C VAL A 111 22.03 3.41 0.98
N VAL A 112 21.05 4.06 1.61
CA VAL A 112 19.98 4.78 0.90
C VAL A 112 20.56 5.92 0.04
N ARG A 113 21.54 6.69 0.53
CA ARG A 113 22.20 7.74 -0.27
C ARG A 113 22.87 7.17 -1.52
N LYS A 114 23.62 6.06 -1.38
CA LYS A 114 24.25 5.38 -2.53
C LYS A 114 23.21 4.89 -3.52
N TRP A 115 22.16 4.25 -3.03
CA TRP A 115 21.06 3.76 -3.87
C TRP A 115 20.36 4.88 -4.64
N LEU A 116 20.06 6.01 -3.97
CA LEU A 116 19.46 7.20 -4.61
C LEU A 116 20.37 7.81 -5.69
N SER A 117 21.68 7.63 -5.60
CA SER A 117 22.65 8.06 -6.62
C SER A 117 22.90 7.03 -7.73
N GLY A 118 22.15 5.92 -7.75
CA GLY A 118 22.31 4.85 -8.73
C GLY A 118 23.52 3.94 -8.51
N GLN A 119 24.16 4.03 -7.34
CA GLN A 119 25.33 3.21 -7.00
C GLN A 119 24.91 1.90 -6.31
N SER A 120 25.61 0.81 -6.63
CA SER A 120 25.45 -0.48 -5.96
C SER A 120 26.05 -0.47 -4.55
N SER A 121 25.54 -1.32 -3.67
CA SER A 121 26.01 -1.47 -2.30
C SER A 121 26.42 -2.91 -2.04
N HIS A 122 27.56 -3.14 -1.38
CA HIS A 122 28.03 -4.48 -1.01
C HIS A 122 27.13 -5.18 0.04
N TYR A 123 26.19 -4.46 0.65
CA TYR A 123 25.22 -4.99 1.62
C TYR A 123 23.99 -5.64 0.96
N GLU A 124 23.87 -5.57 -0.38
CA GLU A 124 22.75 -6.14 -1.11
C GLU A 124 22.78 -7.67 -1.00
N VAL A 125 21.67 -8.25 -0.55
CA VAL A 125 21.50 -9.71 -0.46
C VAL A 125 20.71 -10.17 -1.68
N LYS A 126 20.90 -11.43 -2.10
CA LYS A 126 20.08 -12.03 -3.15
C LYS A 126 18.60 -11.96 -2.75
N THR A 127 17.83 -11.14 -3.46
CA THR A 127 16.40 -10.95 -3.20
C THR A 127 15.65 -12.27 -3.39
N SER A 128 15.03 -12.78 -2.33
CA SER A 128 14.07 -13.88 -2.42
C SER A 128 12.71 -13.38 -2.92
N ALA A 129 11.94 -14.24 -3.58
CA ALA A 129 10.59 -13.93 -4.06
C ALA A 129 9.57 -13.97 -2.90
N THR A 130 9.73 -13.06 -1.93
CA THR A 130 8.85 -12.95 -0.76
C THR A 130 7.85 -11.81 -0.90
N ARG A 131 6.66 -11.99 -0.35
CA ARG A 131 5.71 -10.90 -0.05
C ARG A 131 5.98 -10.32 1.32
N ASP A 132 6.00 -9.01 1.42
CA ASP A 132 6.14 -8.26 2.67
C ASP A 132 4.82 -7.55 2.98
N ILE A 133 4.12 -8.04 4.00
CA ILE A 133 2.82 -7.50 4.44
C ILE A 133 3.06 -6.54 5.60
N LEU A 134 2.77 -5.26 5.37
CA LEU A 134 2.99 -4.19 6.35
C LEU A 134 1.69 -3.86 7.07
N VAL A 135 1.55 -4.26 8.34
CA VAL A 135 0.41 -3.91 9.20
C VAL A 135 0.68 -2.59 9.91
N CYS A 136 -0.16 -1.59 9.73
CA CYS A 136 -0.01 -0.32 10.46
C CYS A 136 -0.35 -0.50 11.95
N THR A 137 0.64 -0.36 12.83
CA THR A 137 0.49 -0.49 14.29
C THR A 137 0.84 0.79 15.05
N HIS A 138 0.96 1.91 14.35
CA HIS A 138 1.53 3.16 14.85
C HIS A 138 0.59 3.94 15.78
N GLY A 139 0.39 3.43 16.99
CA GLY A 139 -0.58 3.94 17.98
C GLY A 139 -0.34 5.37 18.47
N SER A 140 0.92 5.79 18.54
CA SER A 140 1.31 7.15 18.92
C SER A 140 0.93 8.18 17.85
N HIS A 141 0.73 7.75 16.60
CA HIS A 141 0.25 8.59 15.51
C HIS A 141 -1.28 8.68 15.47
N ASP A 142 -1.97 7.53 15.56
CA ASP A 142 -3.43 7.49 15.64
C ASP A 142 -3.92 6.29 16.46
N LEU A 143 -4.90 6.54 17.35
CA LEU A 143 -5.45 5.55 18.28
C LEU A 143 -6.03 4.32 17.57
N CYS A 144 -6.59 4.47 16.36
CA CYS A 144 -7.14 3.34 15.61
C CYS A 144 -6.05 2.37 15.13
N CYS A 145 -4.84 2.88 14.83
CA CYS A 145 -3.70 2.01 14.50
C CYS A 145 -3.31 1.11 15.67
N ALA A 146 -3.38 1.64 16.90
CA ALA A 146 -3.16 0.82 18.10
C ALA A 146 -4.32 -0.14 18.37
N LYS A 147 -5.55 0.39 18.42
CA LYS A 147 -6.76 -0.35 18.81
C LYS A 147 -7.03 -1.54 17.89
N TYR A 148 -6.90 -1.34 16.58
CA TYR A 148 -7.22 -2.36 15.57
C TYR A 148 -5.98 -3.01 14.94
N GLY A 149 -4.93 -2.23 14.70
CA GLY A 149 -3.72 -2.73 14.03
C GLY A 149 -2.89 -3.70 14.87
N ASN A 150 -2.71 -3.43 16.17
CA ASN A 150 -1.91 -4.33 17.04
C ASN A 150 -2.54 -5.73 17.19
N PRO A 151 -3.84 -5.88 17.52
CA PRO A 151 -4.46 -7.20 17.57
C PRO A 151 -4.43 -7.90 16.21
N PHE A 152 -4.67 -7.16 15.12
CA PHE A 152 -4.63 -7.71 13.77
C PHE A 152 -3.23 -8.20 13.36
N TYR A 153 -2.16 -7.51 13.76
CA TYR A 153 -0.79 -7.98 13.51
C TYR A 153 -0.56 -9.39 14.09
N SER A 154 -0.95 -9.62 15.34
CA SER A 154 -0.82 -10.94 15.98
C SER A 154 -1.63 -12.01 15.25
N GLN A 155 -2.85 -11.68 14.82
CA GLN A 155 -3.70 -12.57 14.01
C GLN A 155 -3.07 -12.86 12.64
N ALA A 156 -2.49 -11.85 12.00
CA ALA A 156 -1.87 -11.97 10.69
C ALA A 156 -0.62 -12.87 10.71
N VAL A 157 0.22 -12.73 11.74
CA VAL A 157 1.37 -13.62 11.97
C VAL A 157 0.88 -15.07 12.16
N ALA A 158 -0.04 -15.29 13.09
CA ALA A 158 -0.57 -16.62 13.36
C ALA A 158 -1.22 -17.27 12.13
N MET A 159 -1.89 -16.47 11.30
CA MET A 159 -2.51 -16.95 10.06
C MET A 159 -1.47 -17.32 9.00
N SER A 160 -0.42 -16.52 8.84
CA SER A 160 0.69 -16.84 7.93
C SER A 160 1.36 -18.17 8.32
N ASP A 161 1.60 -18.35 9.62
CA ASP A 161 2.20 -19.58 10.16
C ASP A 161 1.26 -20.79 9.97
N HIS A 162 -0.03 -20.62 10.26
CA HIS A 162 -1.04 -21.67 10.11
C HIS A 162 -1.24 -22.11 8.65
N LEU A 163 -1.13 -21.18 7.71
CA LEU A 163 -1.20 -21.45 6.27
C LEU A 163 0.13 -21.95 5.68
N CYS A 164 1.19 -22.04 6.49
CA CYS A 164 2.54 -22.45 6.09
C CYS A 164 3.07 -21.65 4.90
N LEU A 165 2.90 -20.32 4.93
CA LEU A 165 3.33 -19.42 3.87
C LEU A 165 4.79 -19.00 4.06
N ASP A 166 5.72 -19.84 3.60
CA ASP A 166 7.17 -19.62 3.76
C ASP A 166 7.70 -18.39 3.02
N ASN A 167 6.96 -17.90 2.03
CA ASN A 167 7.32 -16.73 1.21
C ASN A 167 6.59 -15.45 1.65
N VAL A 168 5.99 -15.40 2.84
CA VAL A 168 5.27 -14.22 3.35
C VAL A 168 5.91 -13.76 4.67
N ARG A 169 6.25 -12.46 4.75
CA ARG A 169 6.74 -11.83 5.99
C ARG A 169 5.74 -10.79 6.47
N ILE A 170 5.29 -10.92 7.71
CA ILE A 170 4.38 -9.98 8.34
C ILE A 170 5.17 -8.99 9.21
N TRP A 171 5.07 -7.71 8.89
CA TRP A 171 5.73 -6.62 9.59
C TRP A 171 4.71 -5.73 10.30
N LYS A 172 5.06 -5.27 11.49
CA LYS A 172 4.55 -4.00 12.02
C LYS A 172 5.13 -2.87 11.18
N SER A 173 4.35 -1.84 10.94
CA SER A 173 4.78 -0.66 10.18
C SER A 173 4.37 0.62 10.88
N SER A 174 5.23 1.63 10.75
CA SER A 174 4.87 3.01 11.04
C SER A 174 3.79 3.49 10.06
N HIS A 175 3.18 4.63 10.38
CA HIS A 175 1.96 5.06 9.72
C HIS A 175 2.16 5.31 8.22
N PHE A 176 1.29 4.74 7.39
CA PHE A 176 1.28 4.91 5.92
C PHE A 176 -0.03 5.46 5.35
N GLY A 177 -0.94 5.96 6.21
CA GLY A 177 -2.23 6.50 5.79
C GLY A 177 -3.38 5.49 5.86
N GLY A 178 -4.58 6.01 6.07
CA GLY A 178 -5.81 5.21 6.12
C GLY A 178 -6.15 4.64 7.50
N HIS A 179 -5.71 5.26 8.61
CA HIS A 179 -6.06 4.81 9.97
C HIS A 179 -7.58 4.77 10.23
N ARG A 180 -8.38 5.54 9.49
CA ARG A 180 -9.85 5.45 9.51
C ARG A 180 -10.39 4.14 8.90
N PHE A 181 -9.54 3.38 8.23
CA PHE A 181 -9.84 2.04 7.74
C PHE A 181 -9.07 0.99 8.54
N ALA A 182 -8.58 1.30 9.75
CA ALA A 182 -7.82 0.31 10.52
C ALA A 182 -8.69 -0.92 10.86
N PRO A 183 -8.14 -2.15 10.81
CA PRO A 183 -6.75 -2.47 10.50
C PRO A 183 -6.45 -2.35 9.01
N THR A 184 -5.28 -1.81 8.68
CA THR A 184 -4.81 -1.61 7.29
C THR A 184 -3.49 -2.31 7.03
N ILE A 185 -3.32 -2.80 5.81
CA ILE A 185 -2.04 -3.35 5.33
C ILE A 185 -1.60 -2.75 3.99
N ILE A 186 -0.30 -2.85 3.71
CA ILE A 186 0.28 -2.82 2.36
C ILE A 186 0.81 -4.23 2.05
N ASP A 187 0.49 -4.76 0.88
CA ASP A 187 1.03 -6.02 0.36
C ASP A 187 2.07 -5.72 -0.72
N LEU A 188 3.35 -5.84 -0.37
CA LEU A 188 4.50 -5.65 -1.25
C LEU A 188 5.04 -7.01 -1.72
N PRO A 189 5.66 -7.13 -2.91
CA PRO A 189 6.11 -6.06 -3.82
C PRO A 189 5.01 -5.47 -4.70
N GLU A 190 3.77 -5.95 -4.64
CA GLU A 190 2.73 -5.46 -5.54
C GLU A 190 2.32 -4.02 -5.23
N GLY A 191 2.36 -3.63 -3.95
CA GLY A 191 1.96 -2.31 -3.49
C GLY A 191 0.45 -2.15 -3.44
N ARG A 192 -0.28 -3.20 -3.07
CA ARG A 192 -1.74 -3.19 -2.90
C ARG A 192 -2.10 -2.81 -1.47
N PHE A 193 -3.10 -1.94 -1.32
CA PHE A 193 -3.54 -1.46 -0.02
C PHE A 193 -4.88 -2.05 0.34
N TYR A 194 -5.01 -2.44 1.60
CA TYR A 194 -6.26 -2.94 2.15
C TYR A 194 -6.58 -2.27 3.49
N GLY A 195 -7.85 -2.29 3.85
CA GLY A 195 -8.38 -1.73 5.09
C GLY A 195 -9.66 -2.44 5.52
N ALA A 196 -10.15 -2.10 6.71
CA ALA A 196 -11.29 -2.74 7.35
C ALA A 196 -11.16 -4.27 7.38
N LEU A 197 -9.93 -4.76 7.56
CA LEU A 197 -9.63 -6.19 7.41
C LEU A 197 -10.19 -7.00 8.57
N GLU A 198 -10.71 -8.15 8.19
CA GLU A 198 -11.14 -9.26 9.05
C GLU A 198 -10.40 -10.53 8.64
N GLN A 199 -10.42 -11.56 9.49
CA GLN A 199 -9.65 -12.79 9.29
C GLN A 199 -9.93 -13.46 7.94
N ASP A 200 -11.20 -13.60 7.55
CA ASP A 200 -11.58 -14.27 6.31
C ASP A 200 -11.09 -13.49 5.07
N SER A 201 -11.32 -12.18 5.04
CA SER A 201 -10.83 -11.34 3.95
C SER A 201 -9.30 -11.36 3.84
N PHE A 202 -8.59 -11.38 4.97
CA PHE A 202 -7.14 -11.47 4.99
C PHE A 202 -6.64 -12.84 4.50
N ARG A 203 -7.30 -13.94 4.89
CA ARG A 203 -7.02 -15.29 4.38
C ARG A 203 -7.18 -15.34 2.86
N SER A 204 -8.26 -14.78 2.32
CA SER A 204 -8.50 -14.70 0.88
C SER A 204 -7.40 -13.92 0.17
N ILE A 205 -6.96 -12.78 0.72
CA ILE A 205 -5.86 -11.96 0.17
C ILE A 205 -4.52 -12.70 0.20
N LEU A 206 -4.21 -13.42 1.29
CA LEU A 206 -2.97 -14.17 1.42
C LEU A 206 -2.91 -15.31 0.41
N THR A 207 -4.00 -16.08 0.29
CA THR A 207 -4.07 -17.28 -0.56
C THR A 207 -4.44 -16.99 -2.00
N ARG A 208 -5.00 -15.81 -2.29
CA ARG A 208 -5.65 -15.46 -3.57
C ARG A 208 -6.75 -16.44 -3.97
N THR A 209 -7.58 -16.80 -3.00
CA THR A 209 -8.70 -17.74 -3.19
C THR A 209 -9.95 -17.26 -2.46
N GLY A 210 -11.08 -17.95 -2.67
CA GLY A 210 -12.37 -17.63 -2.06
C GLY A 210 -13.16 -16.60 -2.87
N ASP A 211 -14.20 -16.04 -2.25
CA ASP A 211 -15.09 -15.09 -2.90
C ASP A 211 -14.40 -13.73 -3.14
N ILE A 212 -14.20 -13.38 -4.43
CA ILE A 212 -13.57 -12.12 -4.83
C ILE A 212 -14.38 -10.90 -4.37
N ASN A 213 -15.70 -11.05 -4.13
CA ASN A 213 -16.55 -9.94 -3.70
C ASN A 213 -16.19 -9.39 -2.33
N CYS A 214 -15.39 -10.11 -1.52
CA CYS A 214 -14.87 -9.57 -0.27
C CYS A 214 -14.07 -8.27 -0.49
N LEU A 215 -13.43 -8.13 -1.65
CA LEU A 215 -12.62 -6.96 -2.02
C LEU A 215 -13.44 -5.69 -2.20
N ASN A 216 -14.77 -5.76 -2.37
CA ASN A 216 -15.64 -4.59 -2.35
C ASN A 216 -15.51 -3.79 -1.04
N LYS A 217 -15.28 -4.49 0.07
CA LYS A 217 -15.23 -3.89 1.41
C LYS A 217 -13.83 -3.54 1.86
N VAL A 218 -12.82 -4.32 1.42
CA VAL A 218 -11.47 -4.26 1.99
C VAL A 218 -10.40 -3.75 1.05
N TYR A 219 -10.66 -3.61 -0.24
CA TYR A 219 -9.67 -3.12 -1.20
C TYR A 219 -9.64 -1.59 -1.27
N ARG A 220 -8.48 -1.00 -0.95
CA ARG A 220 -8.27 0.46 -1.02
C ARG A 220 -7.75 0.92 -2.38
N GLY A 221 -7.07 0.03 -3.11
CA GLY A 221 -6.53 0.30 -4.44
C GLY A 221 -5.06 -0.14 -4.60
N TRP A 222 -4.59 -0.11 -5.85
CA TRP A 222 -3.21 -0.40 -6.21
C TRP A 222 -2.35 0.87 -6.20
N GLY A 223 -1.29 0.87 -5.40
CA GLY A 223 -0.36 1.99 -5.29
C GLY A 223 0.44 2.30 -6.56
N ILE A 224 0.32 1.51 -7.64
CA ILE A 224 0.88 1.88 -8.95
C ILE A 224 -0.06 2.78 -9.77
N LEU A 225 -1.32 2.93 -9.35
CA LEU A 225 -2.35 3.68 -10.07
C LEU A 225 -2.71 5.00 -9.37
N PRO A 226 -3.04 6.06 -10.13
CA PRO A 226 -3.72 7.23 -9.59
C PRO A 226 -5.02 6.85 -8.86
N ASN A 227 -5.37 7.60 -7.80
CA ASN A 227 -6.52 7.30 -6.94
C ASN A 227 -7.84 7.15 -7.69
N SER A 228 -8.08 7.93 -8.74
CA SER A 228 -9.27 7.80 -9.58
C SER A 228 -9.31 6.46 -10.31
N ILE A 229 -8.20 6.03 -10.90
CA ILE A 229 -8.10 4.78 -11.68
C ILE A 229 -8.21 3.52 -10.79
N GLN A 230 -7.87 3.61 -9.49
CA GLN A 230 -8.09 2.51 -8.55
C GLN A 230 -9.56 2.09 -8.47
N VAL A 231 -10.52 3.00 -8.72
CA VAL A 231 -11.95 2.67 -8.77
C VAL A 231 -12.26 1.79 -9.97
N LEU A 232 -11.72 2.12 -11.15
CA LEU A 232 -11.81 1.28 -12.35
C LEU A 232 -11.18 -0.10 -12.11
N GLU A 233 -10.00 -0.13 -11.50
CA GLU A 233 -9.30 -1.38 -11.22
C GLU A 233 -10.15 -2.34 -10.37
N ARG A 234 -10.88 -1.85 -9.36
CA ARG A 234 -11.76 -2.70 -8.56
C ARG A 234 -12.85 -3.37 -9.40
N GLU A 235 -13.47 -2.65 -10.34
CA GLU A 235 -14.48 -3.25 -11.23
C GLU A 235 -13.88 -4.38 -12.06
N LEU A 236 -12.64 -4.19 -12.54
CA LEU A 236 -11.94 -5.22 -13.31
C LEU A 236 -11.48 -6.40 -12.45
N ILE A 237 -11.09 -6.18 -11.19
CA ILE A 237 -10.86 -7.26 -10.21
C ILE A 237 -12.10 -8.11 -10.04
N LEU A 238 -13.27 -7.49 -9.86
CA LEU A 238 -14.53 -8.22 -9.66
C LEU A 238 -14.97 -8.99 -10.91
N HIS A 239 -14.63 -8.48 -12.09
CA HIS A 239 -14.90 -9.16 -13.36
C HIS A 239 -13.96 -10.34 -13.62
N HIS A 240 -12.64 -10.15 -13.42
CA HIS A 240 -11.62 -11.16 -13.74
C HIS A 240 -11.30 -12.10 -12.57
N GLY A 241 -11.79 -11.82 -11.37
CA GLY A 241 -11.50 -12.63 -10.19
C GLY A 241 -10.04 -12.52 -9.74
N TRP A 242 -9.55 -13.58 -9.10
CA TRP A 242 -8.18 -13.65 -8.58
C TRP A 242 -7.09 -13.67 -9.67
N ASP A 243 -7.45 -14.00 -10.91
CA ASP A 243 -6.51 -14.00 -12.05
C ASP A 243 -5.96 -12.59 -12.32
N TRP A 244 -6.73 -11.54 -12.00
CA TRP A 244 -6.30 -10.14 -12.12
C TRP A 244 -4.95 -9.86 -11.43
N PHE A 245 -4.66 -10.57 -10.35
CA PHE A 245 -3.44 -10.37 -9.56
C PHE A 245 -2.17 -10.91 -10.24
N HIS A 246 -2.31 -11.60 -11.36
CA HIS A 246 -1.19 -12.04 -12.21
C HIS A 246 -0.93 -11.08 -13.38
N TYR A 247 -1.85 -10.16 -13.66
CA TYR A 247 -1.75 -9.28 -14.82
C TYR A 247 -0.77 -8.13 -14.59
N LYS A 248 -0.18 -7.65 -15.68
CA LYS A 248 0.58 -6.40 -15.69
C LYS A 248 -0.30 -5.29 -16.24
N ILE A 249 -0.22 -4.12 -15.62
CA ILE A 249 -1.05 -2.98 -16.03
C ILE A 249 -0.25 -1.70 -16.16
N ALA A 250 -0.79 -0.76 -16.92
CA ALA A 250 -0.36 0.62 -16.98
C ALA A 250 -1.60 1.51 -17.10
N GLY A 251 -1.80 2.42 -16.14
CA GLY A 251 -2.94 3.31 -16.09
C GLY A 251 -2.55 4.76 -16.32
N ARG A 252 -3.33 5.49 -17.12
CA ARG A 252 -3.17 6.93 -17.35
C ARG A 252 -4.52 7.65 -17.38
N ILE A 253 -4.49 8.93 -16.98
CA ILE A 253 -5.63 9.84 -17.15
C ILE A 253 -5.51 10.45 -18.54
N LEU A 254 -6.53 10.28 -19.36
CA LEU A 254 -6.60 10.88 -20.70
C LEU A 254 -7.10 12.32 -20.59
N GLU A 255 -8.18 12.53 -19.86
CA GLU A 255 -8.80 13.84 -19.67
C GLU A 255 -9.32 13.97 -18.23
N GLN A 256 -9.29 15.19 -17.70
CA GLN A 256 -9.89 15.53 -16.42
C GLN A 256 -10.57 16.88 -16.53
N SER A 257 -11.83 16.96 -16.09
CA SER A 257 -12.56 18.22 -16.06
C SER A 257 -11.94 19.19 -15.04
N SER A 258 -12.06 20.49 -15.29
CA SER A 258 -11.50 21.54 -14.43
C SER A 258 -12.06 21.51 -12.99
N ASP A 259 -13.33 21.12 -12.84
CA ASP A 259 -14.00 20.91 -11.56
C ASP A 259 -13.68 19.56 -10.91
N GLN A 260 -12.86 18.73 -11.57
CA GLN A 260 -12.48 17.37 -11.18
C GLN A 260 -13.67 16.41 -11.03
N ASN A 261 -14.87 16.76 -11.48
CA ASN A 261 -16.04 15.90 -11.36
C ASN A 261 -16.03 14.74 -12.36
N THR A 262 -15.28 14.84 -13.45
CA THR A 262 -15.16 13.79 -14.47
C THR A 262 -13.70 13.50 -14.78
N VAL A 263 -13.35 12.23 -14.88
CA VAL A 263 -12.04 11.74 -15.30
C VAL A 263 -12.24 10.68 -16.38
N LEU A 264 -11.63 10.87 -17.54
CA LEU A 264 -11.50 9.82 -18.56
C LEU A 264 -10.17 9.12 -18.33
N ALA A 265 -10.22 7.82 -18.05
CA ALA A 265 -9.06 7.01 -17.73
C ALA A 265 -8.89 5.87 -18.73
N GLU A 266 -7.65 5.47 -18.93
CA GLU A 266 -7.27 4.32 -19.72
C GLU A 266 -6.42 3.37 -18.86
N LEU A 267 -6.66 2.07 -19.03
CA LEU A 267 -5.91 1.00 -18.38
C LEU A 267 -5.51 -0.03 -19.43
N ALA A 268 -4.22 -0.05 -19.77
CA ALA A 268 -3.63 -1.12 -20.55
C ALA A 268 -3.34 -2.32 -19.63
N VAL A 269 -3.65 -3.52 -20.10
CA VAL A 269 -3.58 -4.78 -19.36
C VAL A 269 -2.90 -5.82 -20.24
N GLU A 270 -1.85 -6.45 -19.71
CA GLU A 270 -1.27 -7.67 -20.25
C GLU A 270 -1.69 -8.83 -19.34
N LYS A 271 -2.43 -9.78 -19.89
CA LYS A 271 -2.84 -10.98 -19.18
C LYS A 271 -1.72 -12.02 -19.14
N SER A 272 -1.94 -13.08 -18.36
CA SER A 272 -1.00 -14.19 -18.23
C SER A 272 -0.73 -14.94 -19.54
N ASP A 273 -1.66 -14.88 -20.51
CA ASP A 273 -1.53 -15.47 -21.85
C ASP A 273 -0.87 -14.54 -22.87
N CYS A 274 -0.20 -13.47 -22.41
CA CYS A 274 0.39 -12.40 -23.21
C CYS A 274 -0.62 -11.57 -24.03
N SER A 275 -1.93 -11.79 -23.89
CA SER A 275 -2.93 -10.95 -24.58
C SER A 275 -2.93 -9.54 -24.00
N LEU A 276 -3.03 -8.56 -24.90
CA LEU A 276 -3.08 -7.14 -24.57
C LEU A 276 -4.50 -6.63 -24.72
N GLN A 277 -5.01 -6.02 -23.67
CA GLN A 277 -6.32 -5.37 -23.64
C GLN A 277 -6.18 -3.94 -23.16
N THR A 278 -6.95 -3.03 -23.75
CA THR A 278 -7.04 -1.64 -23.29
C THR A 278 -8.47 -1.34 -22.86
N TYR A 279 -8.65 -0.95 -21.61
CA TYR A 279 -9.92 -0.50 -21.08
C TYR A 279 -9.95 1.01 -21.03
N GLN A 280 -11.08 1.61 -21.42
CA GLN A 280 -11.36 3.02 -21.18
C GLN A 280 -12.57 3.16 -20.29
N ALA A 281 -12.51 4.11 -19.36
CA ALA A 281 -13.58 4.36 -18.42
C ALA A 281 -13.80 5.84 -18.16
N LYS A 282 -15.07 6.23 -18.11
CA LYS A 282 -15.47 7.54 -17.60
C LYS A 282 -15.78 7.39 -16.11
N LEU A 283 -15.00 8.07 -15.28
CA LEU A 283 -15.17 8.13 -13.83
C LEU A 283 -15.86 9.45 -13.48
N VAL A 284 -16.90 9.39 -12.66
CA VAL A 284 -17.62 10.58 -12.21
C VAL A 284 -17.61 10.68 -10.69
N LYS A 285 -17.51 11.91 -10.18
CA LYS A 285 -17.64 12.17 -8.76
C LYS A 285 -19.00 11.67 -8.29
N ASN A 286 -18.97 10.85 -7.25
CA ASN A 286 -20.16 10.30 -6.63
C ASN A 286 -20.49 11.11 -5.37
N ASN A 287 -21.47 12.01 -5.48
CA ASN A 287 -21.89 12.86 -4.38
C ASN A 287 -22.57 12.07 -3.25
N SER A 288 -23.26 10.96 -3.53
CA SER A 288 -23.91 10.15 -2.47
C SER A 288 -22.92 9.33 -1.66
N LYS A 289 -21.77 8.97 -2.24
CA LYS A 289 -20.66 8.31 -1.53
C LYS A 289 -19.61 9.27 -0.97
N THR A 290 -19.65 10.54 -1.37
CA THR A 290 -18.71 11.56 -0.86
C THR A 290 -19.14 11.98 0.55
N LEU A 291 -18.22 11.87 1.50
CA LEU A 291 -18.52 12.08 2.92
C LEU A 291 -17.68 13.21 3.50
N GLN A 292 -18.30 14.02 4.37
CA GLN A 292 -17.59 14.97 5.22
C GLN A 292 -17.53 14.40 6.64
N MET A 293 -16.32 14.22 7.16
CA MET A 293 -16.13 13.66 8.51
C MET A 293 -14.73 13.91 9.05
N ARG A 294 -14.52 13.64 10.34
CA ARG A 294 -13.18 13.68 10.97
C ARG A 294 -12.32 12.51 10.47
N GLY A 295 -11.25 12.84 9.76
CA GLY A 295 -10.37 11.85 9.14
C GLY A 295 -9.51 11.05 10.11
N SER A 296 -9.11 11.63 11.25
CA SER A 296 -8.23 11.03 12.27
C SER A 296 -8.81 11.18 13.67
N CYS A 297 -8.34 10.37 14.63
CA CYS A 297 -8.82 10.43 16.02
C CYS A 297 -8.57 11.80 16.66
N ASN A 298 -7.47 12.46 16.25
CA ASN A 298 -7.04 13.76 16.75
C ASN A 298 -7.50 14.94 15.86
N ALA A 299 -8.23 14.69 14.76
CA ALA A 299 -8.67 15.74 13.86
C ALA A 299 -9.59 16.72 14.59
N LYS A 300 -9.29 18.03 14.54
CA LYS A 300 -10.14 19.08 15.13
C LYS A 300 -11.27 19.53 14.20
N LYS A 301 -11.14 19.24 12.90
CA LYS A 301 -12.08 19.63 11.85
C LYS A 301 -12.41 18.43 10.98
N GLU A 302 -13.54 18.50 10.32
CA GLU A 302 -13.91 17.54 9.30
C GLU A 302 -13.19 17.82 7.98
N SER A 303 -13.06 16.79 7.15
CA SER A 303 -12.49 16.85 5.81
C SER A 303 -13.45 16.17 4.84
N LEU A 304 -13.45 16.64 3.59
CA LEU A 304 -14.25 16.06 2.52
C LEU A 304 -13.48 14.90 1.87
N PHE A 305 -14.09 13.72 1.87
CA PHE A 305 -13.55 12.51 1.24
C PHE A 305 -14.32 12.24 -0.05
N VAL A 306 -13.81 12.79 -1.15
CA VAL A 306 -14.38 12.64 -2.50
C VAL A 306 -14.29 11.19 -2.96
N LYS A 307 -15.39 10.67 -3.50
CA LYS A 307 -15.45 9.34 -4.12
C LYS A 307 -15.80 9.47 -5.59
N TYR A 308 -15.31 8.52 -6.39
CA TYR A 308 -15.67 8.37 -7.79
C TYR A 308 -16.44 7.07 -8.01
N SER A 309 -17.16 6.99 -9.11
CA SER A 309 -17.78 5.77 -9.60
C SER A 309 -17.56 5.65 -11.09
N VAL A 310 -17.51 4.41 -11.60
CA VAL A 310 -17.41 4.13 -13.02
C VAL A 310 -18.78 4.41 -13.65
N ALA A 311 -18.89 5.46 -14.46
CA ALA A 311 -20.11 5.79 -15.20
C ALA A 311 -20.23 4.97 -16.48
N SER A 312 -19.09 4.67 -17.13
CA SER A 312 -19.01 3.77 -18.27
C SER A 312 -17.65 3.09 -18.30
N LEU A 313 -17.63 1.85 -18.78
CA LEU A 313 -16.43 1.03 -18.99
C LEU A 313 -16.58 0.31 -20.33
N SER A 314 -15.58 0.43 -21.19
CA SER A 314 -15.52 -0.29 -22.47
C SER A 314 -14.15 -0.90 -22.70
N LEU A 315 -14.13 -2.08 -23.32
CA LEU A 315 -12.93 -2.63 -23.94
C LEU A 315 -12.68 -1.85 -25.24
N PHE A 316 -11.63 -1.03 -25.26
CA PHE A 316 -11.29 -0.17 -26.39
C PHE A 316 -10.54 -0.93 -27.49
N SER A 317 -9.62 -1.81 -27.10
CA SER A 317 -8.88 -2.66 -28.04
C SER A 317 -8.45 -3.97 -27.37
N GLU A 318 -8.27 -4.99 -28.21
CA GLU A 318 -7.72 -6.28 -27.82
C GLU A 318 -6.77 -6.74 -28.93
N THR A 319 -5.61 -7.26 -28.51
CA THR A 319 -4.62 -7.85 -29.42
C THR A 319 -4.18 -9.17 -28.83
N ALA A 320 -4.49 -10.25 -29.54
CA ALA A 320 -3.95 -11.57 -29.24
C ALA A 320 -2.49 -11.60 -29.72
N VAL A 321 -1.56 -11.72 -28.78
CA VAL A 321 -0.16 -11.98 -29.09
C VAL A 321 0.10 -13.45 -28.78
N ALA A 322 0.49 -14.24 -29.77
CA ALA A 322 0.94 -15.61 -29.51
C ALA A 322 2.21 -15.53 -28.65
N CYS A 323 2.19 -16.02 -27.41
CA CYS A 323 3.41 -16.09 -26.60
C CYS A 323 4.44 -16.92 -27.38
N SER A 324 5.59 -16.33 -27.72
CA SER A 324 6.76 -17.11 -28.13
C SER A 324 7.23 -17.91 -26.92
N ALA A 325 7.18 -19.24 -27.04
CA ALA A 325 7.52 -20.21 -25.99
C ALA A 325 8.94 -20.06 -25.44
#